data_AF-A0A2K8MSE9-F1
#
_entry.id   AF-A0A2K8MSE9-F1
#
_cell.length_a   1.000
_cell.length_b   1.000
_cell.length_c   1.000
_cell.angle_alpha   90.00
_cell.angle_beta   90.00
_cell.angle_gamma   90.00
#
_symmetry.space_group_name_H-M   'P 1'
#
loop_
_entity.id
_entity.type
_entity.pdbx_description
1 polymer ?
#
loop_
_entity_poly.entity_id
_entity_poly.type
_entity_poly.pdbx_seq_one_letter_code
_entity_poly.pdbx_strand_id
1 'polypeptide(L)'
;MTTLAGSKIRRFREERALSRAAFGAWFDTPGSTVQGWEEDGKRASAAVLNQIAANGIAHHQDWYVHVRNLEQSMGWTPDSWTHAEARQLPNYPDQAALNAATATLANYPPLVFAGEARELTTELARVSRGEAFLLQGGDCAESFAEFHPNNIRDTFRVILQMAVVLTFASKLPTVKLGRMAGQFAKPRSADTEVINGVELPSYRGDNVNDIAFTPESRIPDPQRMVQGYSQSAATLNLLRAFATGGYANLHQVHKWTLDFMGRSPWSKKFADVADRIGESLDFMEACGINPDTVPQLKGTQFYTSHEALLLPYEQALTRQDSLTGDWYDTSAHFLWIGDRTRFEGSAHVEFLRGIGNPIGMKCGPSLEPDALLRLLDTLNPGRVPGRMTLITRYGHDKIEKGLPALVRAVKREGHPVVWSCDPMHGNVVKAANGYKTRPFERILAEVRGFFAVHRAEGTFAGGIHAEMTGQNVTECTGGAIDVTEQSLADRYHTHCDPRLNAGQSLELAFLLAEMLNAEMAERRKAAA
;
A
#
# COMPACT_ATOMS: atom_id res chain seq x y z
N MET A 1 -2.89 -10.29 -21.25
CA MET A 1 -3.73 -10.57 -20.06
C MET A 1 -5.04 -11.16 -20.55
N THR A 2 -5.29 -12.43 -20.24
CA THR A 2 -6.54 -13.12 -20.60
C THR A 2 -7.73 -12.52 -19.85
N THR A 3 -8.91 -12.52 -20.46
CA THR A 3 -10.16 -12.13 -19.77
C THR A 3 -10.71 -13.32 -18.98
N LEU A 4 -11.56 -13.09 -17.98
CA LEU A 4 -12.25 -14.15 -17.24
C LEU A 4 -13.09 -15.01 -18.18
N ALA A 5 -13.68 -14.40 -19.20
CA ALA A 5 -14.34 -15.12 -20.28
C ALA A 5 -13.35 -16.02 -21.03
N GLY A 6 -12.17 -15.52 -21.41
CA GLY A 6 -11.12 -16.32 -22.03
C GLY A 6 -10.69 -17.51 -21.18
N SER A 7 -10.50 -17.34 -19.87
CA SER A 7 -10.16 -18.44 -18.95
C SER A 7 -11.30 -19.44 -18.80
N LYS A 8 -12.55 -18.98 -18.68
CA LYS A 8 -13.74 -19.86 -18.60
C LYS A 8 -13.94 -20.66 -19.88
N ILE A 9 -13.74 -20.03 -21.04
CA ILE A 9 -13.80 -20.69 -22.36
C ILE A 9 -12.72 -21.78 -22.45
N ARG A 10 -11.47 -21.45 -22.09
CA ARG A 10 -10.36 -22.41 -22.08
C ARG A 10 -10.67 -23.61 -21.20
N ARG A 11 -11.11 -23.37 -19.95
CA ARG A 11 -11.47 -24.42 -18.99
C ARG A 11 -12.62 -25.29 -19.51
N PHE A 12 -13.70 -24.67 -19.98
CA PHE A 12 -14.86 -25.38 -20.54
C PHE A 12 -14.46 -26.29 -21.70
N ARG A 13 -13.55 -25.81 -22.56
CA ARG A 13 -13.02 -26.51 -23.72
C ARG A 13 -12.15 -27.70 -23.28
N GLU A 14 -11.22 -27.49 -22.34
CA GLU A 14 -10.29 -28.51 -21.86
C GLU A 14 -10.98 -29.62 -21.08
N GLU A 15 -11.94 -29.28 -20.20
CA GLU A 15 -12.76 -30.26 -19.47
C GLU A 15 -13.57 -31.19 -20.40
N ARG A 16 -13.82 -30.75 -21.64
CA ARG A 16 -14.57 -31.51 -22.67
C ARG A 16 -13.68 -32.05 -23.80
N ALA A 17 -12.35 -31.95 -23.66
CA ALA A 17 -11.38 -32.33 -24.69
C ALA A 17 -11.67 -31.73 -26.08
N LEU A 18 -12.23 -30.52 -26.12
CA LEU A 18 -12.55 -29.81 -27.36
C LEU A 18 -11.29 -29.11 -27.90
N SER A 19 -11.07 -29.16 -29.22
CA SER A 19 -10.07 -28.30 -29.86
C SER A 19 -10.62 -26.87 -30.01
N ARG A 20 -9.75 -25.87 -30.17
CA ARG A 20 -10.19 -24.48 -30.42
C ARG A 20 -11.05 -24.37 -31.67
N ALA A 21 -10.73 -25.14 -32.71
CA ALA A 21 -11.55 -25.22 -33.93
C ALA A 21 -12.92 -25.85 -33.66
N ALA A 22 -12.99 -26.93 -32.86
CA ALA A 22 -14.24 -27.59 -32.51
C ALA A 22 -15.16 -26.69 -31.66
N PHE A 23 -14.59 -25.96 -30.69
CA PHE A 23 -15.33 -24.96 -29.91
C PHE A 23 -15.78 -23.78 -30.78
N GLY A 24 -14.88 -23.27 -31.64
CA GLY A 24 -15.18 -22.15 -32.54
C GLY A 24 -16.31 -22.46 -33.52
N ALA A 25 -16.42 -23.71 -33.98
CA ALA A 25 -17.50 -24.17 -34.85
C ALA A 25 -18.90 -24.03 -34.22
N TRP A 26 -19.02 -24.03 -32.89
CA TRP A 26 -20.32 -23.80 -32.22
C TRP A 26 -20.85 -22.37 -32.40
N PHE A 27 -19.96 -21.43 -32.73
CA PHE A 27 -20.24 -20.00 -32.83
C PHE A 27 -19.85 -19.42 -34.20
N ASP A 28 -19.67 -20.30 -35.20
CA ASP A 28 -19.23 -19.94 -36.55
C ASP A 28 -17.98 -19.03 -36.56
N THR A 29 -16.98 -19.39 -35.75
CA THR A 29 -15.72 -18.64 -35.64
C THR A 29 -14.50 -19.55 -35.78
N PRO A 30 -13.40 -19.10 -36.42
CA PRO A 30 -12.20 -19.91 -36.56
C PRO A 30 -11.48 -20.09 -35.22
N GLY A 31 -10.73 -21.19 -35.08
CA GLY A 31 -10.00 -21.51 -33.84
C GLY A 31 -8.98 -20.44 -33.42
N SER A 32 -8.46 -19.65 -34.36
CA SER A 32 -7.60 -18.48 -34.08
C SER A 32 -8.32 -17.36 -33.35
N THR A 33 -9.63 -17.20 -33.59
CA THR A 33 -10.46 -16.22 -32.85
C THR A 33 -10.69 -16.70 -31.42
N VAL A 34 -10.93 -18.00 -31.23
CA VAL A 34 -11.03 -18.62 -29.90
C VAL A 34 -9.71 -18.48 -29.13
N GLN A 35 -8.57 -18.71 -29.79
CA GLN A 35 -7.26 -18.43 -29.22
C GLN A 35 -7.13 -16.96 -28.78
N GLY A 36 -7.57 -16.03 -29.64
CA GLY A 36 -7.63 -14.61 -29.30
C GLY A 36 -8.45 -14.29 -28.05
N TRP A 37 -9.55 -15.01 -27.81
CA TRP A 37 -10.33 -14.88 -26.59
C TRP A 37 -9.59 -15.47 -25.38
N GLU A 38 -9.01 -16.67 -25.52
CA GLU A 38 -8.35 -17.41 -24.46
C GLU A 38 -7.00 -16.83 -24.02
N GLU A 39 -6.25 -16.18 -24.92
CA GLU A 39 -4.84 -15.78 -24.70
C GLU A 39 -4.63 -14.27 -24.82
N ASP A 40 -5.27 -13.63 -25.81
CA ASP A 40 -5.00 -12.23 -26.14
C ASP A 40 -5.94 -11.23 -25.45
N GLY A 41 -6.92 -11.73 -24.70
CA GLY A 41 -7.95 -10.89 -24.08
C GLY A 41 -8.87 -10.20 -25.08
N LYS A 42 -8.93 -10.69 -26.33
CA LYS A 42 -9.86 -10.17 -27.35
C LYS A 42 -11.28 -10.50 -26.95
N ARG A 43 -12.21 -9.60 -27.28
CA ARG A 43 -13.64 -9.81 -27.04
C ARG A 43 -14.31 -10.44 -28.25
N ALA A 44 -15.28 -11.31 -27.99
CA ALA A 44 -16.18 -11.78 -29.02
C ALA A 44 -17.14 -10.66 -29.48
N SER A 45 -17.72 -10.82 -30.67
CA SER A 45 -18.77 -9.94 -31.14
C SER A 45 -20.04 -10.08 -30.29
N ALA A 46 -20.90 -9.06 -30.26
CA ALA A 46 -22.12 -9.06 -29.45
C ALA A 46 -23.01 -10.28 -29.68
N ALA A 47 -23.11 -10.76 -30.93
CA ALA A 47 -23.87 -11.96 -31.27
C ALA A 47 -23.29 -13.22 -30.61
N VAL A 48 -21.97 -13.40 -30.67
CA VAL A 48 -21.27 -14.53 -30.09
C VAL A 48 -21.26 -14.46 -28.56
N LEU A 49 -21.14 -13.26 -27.98
CA LEU A 49 -21.25 -13.05 -26.53
C LEU A 49 -22.58 -13.57 -25.98
N ASN A 50 -23.69 -13.24 -26.66
CA ASN A 50 -25.02 -13.70 -26.26
C ASN A 50 -25.14 -15.23 -26.35
N GLN A 51 -24.57 -15.85 -27.37
CA GLN A 51 -24.57 -17.31 -27.52
C GLN A 51 -23.72 -17.99 -26.44
N ILE A 52 -22.51 -17.51 -26.17
CA ILE A 52 -21.63 -18.03 -25.11
C ILE A 52 -22.30 -17.91 -23.73
N ALA A 53 -22.97 -16.79 -23.47
CA ALA A 53 -23.72 -16.56 -22.24
C ALA A 53 -24.97 -17.47 -22.13
N ALA A 54 -25.71 -17.66 -23.23
CA ALA A 54 -26.87 -18.55 -23.26
C ALA A 54 -26.49 -20.02 -23.02
N ASN A 55 -25.28 -20.41 -23.38
CA ASN A 55 -24.74 -21.75 -23.10
C ASN A 55 -24.11 -21.87 -21.69
N GLY A 56 -24.17 -20.82 -20.87
CA GLY A 56 -23.62 -20.82 -19.50
C GLY A 56 -22.10 -20.94 -19.43
N ILE A 57 -21.38 -20.62 -20.52
CA ILE A 57 -19.92 -20.77 -20.60
C ILE A 57 -19.22 -19.56 -19.96
N ALA A 58 -19.62 -18.36 -20.33
CA ALA A 58 -19.13 -17.09 -19.78
C ALA A 58 -20.20 -16.00 -19.93
N HIS A 59 -20.34 -15.14 -18.91
CA HIS A 59 -21.27 -14.02 -18.93
C HIS A 59 -20.65 -12.76 -19.52
N HIS A 60 -21.49 -11.79 -19.92
CA HIS A 60 -21.04 -10.52 -20.50
C HIS A 60 -19.97 -9.83 -19.65
N GLN A 61 -20.15 -9.75 -18.33
CA GLN A 61 -19.20 -9.14 -17.41
C GLN A 61 -17.81 -9.81 -17.41
N ASP A 62 -17.73 -11.10 -17.71
CA ASP A 62 -16.48 -11.87 -17.67
C ASP A 62 -15.49 -11.41 -18.76
N TRP A 63 -15.98 -10.78 -19.83
CA TRP A 63 -15.16 -10.21 -20.90
C TRP A 63 -14.47 -8.90 -20.54
N TYR A 64 -14.80 -8.34 -19.37
CA TYR A 64 -14.28 -7.09 -18.84
C TYR A 64 -13.38 -7.32 -17.61
N VAL A 65 -13.38 -8.53 -17.06
CA VAL A 65 -12.48 -8.93 -15.98
C VAL A 65 -11.23 -9.54 -16.59
N HIS A 66 -10.04 -9.10 -16.21
CA HIS A 66 -8.79 -9.76 -16.57
C HIS A 66 -8.34 -10.71 -15.47
N VAL A 67 -7.84 -11.89 -15.85
CA VAL A 67 -7.34 -12.93 -14.95
C VAL A 67 -5.86 -13.19 -15.23
N ARG A 68 -5.12 -13.57 -14.19
CA ARG A 68 -3.74 -14.04 -14.36
C ARG A 68 -3.73 -15.39 -15.07
N ASN A 69 -2.66 -15.63 -15.84
CA ASN A 69 -2.51 -16.88 -16.60
C ASN A 69 -2.35 -18.05 -15.61
N LEU A 70 -3.17 -19.10 -15.73
CA LEU A 70 -3.18 -20.28 -14.85
C LEU A 70 -1.83 -21.02 -14.81
N GLU A 71 -0.95 -20.82 -15.79
CA GLU A 71 0.41 -21.38 -15.78
C GLU A 71 1.31 -20.74 -14.71
N GLN A 72 1.04 -19.48 -14.32
CA GLN A 72 1.80 -18.78 -13.26
C GLN A 72 1.51 -19.33 -11.84
N SER A 73 0.40 -20.07 -11.67
CA SER A 73 0.01 -20.70 -10.42
C SER A 73 0.37 -22.18 -10.31
N MET A 74 1.01 -22.78 -11.33
CA MET A 74 1.50 -24.15 -11.23
C MET A 74 2.50 -24.26 -10.07
N GLY A 75 2.06 -24.88 -8.98
CA GLY A 75 2.87 -25.12 -7.78
C GLY A 75 2.81 -24.03 -6.70
N TRP A 76 2.00 -22.97 -6.85
CA TRP A 76 1.77 -22.03 -5.74
C TRP A 76 0.51 -22.40 -4.95
N THR A 77 0.65 -22.41 -3.63
CA THR A 77 -0.43 -22.51 -2.66
C THR A 77 -0.18 -21.51 -1.53
N PRO A 78 -1.20 -21.12 -0.73
CA PRO A 78 -1.00 -20.19 0.37
C PRO A 78 0.06 -20.61 1.40
N ASP A 79 0.42 -21.90 1.48
CA ASP A 79 1.44 -22.48 2.36
C ASP A 79 2.78 -22.80 1.68
N SER A 80 2.90 -22.57 0.36
CA SER A 80 4.14 -22.83 -0.40
C SER A 80 5.38 -22.10 0.14
N TRP A 81 5.19 -20.95 0.80
CA TRP A 81 6.25 -20.18 1.45
C TRP A 81 6.98 -20.96 2.55
N THR A 82 6.36 -21.99 3.15
CA THR A 82 6.96 -22.81 4.20
C THR A 82 8.14 -23.64 3.71
N HIS A 83 8.29 -23.79 2.39
CA HIS A 83 9.43 -24.46 1.76
C HIS A 83 10.59 -23.51 1.42
N ALA A 84 10.42 -22.21 1.61
CA ALA A 84 11.43 -21.20 1.33
C ALA A 84 12.07 -20.66 2.63
N GLU A 85 13.18 -19.91 2.49
CA GLU A 85 13.87 -19.34 3.65
C GLU A 85 13.05 -18.18 4.23
N ALA A 86 12.58 -18.34 5.47
CA ALA A 86 11.89 -17.29 6.20
C ALA A 86 12.84 -16.61 7.20
N ARG A 87 12.88 -15.26 7.14
CA ARG A 87 13.57 -14.43 8.13
C ARG A 87 12.56 -13.63 8.94
N GLN A 88 12.95 -13.19 10.14
CA GLN A 88 12.15 -12.29 11.00
C GLN A 88 10.85 -12.88 11.57
N LEU A 89 10.53 -14.15 11.29
CA LEU A 89 9.40 -14.82 11.94
C LEU A 89 9.71 -15.07 13.42
N PRO A 90 8.71 -14.95 14.31
CA PRO A 90 8.87 -15.31 15.71
C PRO A 90 8.98 -16.83 15.89
N ASN A 91 9.66 -17.23 16.96
CA ASN A 91 9.66 -18.61 17.42
C ASN A 91 8.56 -18.78 18.48
N TYR A 92 7.44 -19.38 18.10
CA TYR A 92 6.34 -19.68 19.02
C TYR A 92 6.64 -20.97 19.80
N PRO A 93 6.60 -20.96 21.15
CA PRO A 93 6.95 -22.13 21.94
C PRO A 93 5.92 -23.26 21.86
N ASP A 94 4.66 -22.95 21.55
CA ASP A 94 3.56 -23.91 21.42
C ASP A 94 3.00 -23.91 19.98
N GLN A 95 3.37 -24.94 19.22
CA GLN A 95 2.90 -25.12 17.85
C GLN A 95 1.40 -25.46 17.78
N ALA A 96 0.84 -26.13 18.79
CA ALA A 96 -0.59 -26.45 18.81
C ALA A 96 -1.41 -25.18 19.03
N ALA A 97 -0.96 -24.28 19.90
CA ALA A 97 -1.56 -22.96 20.08
C ALA A 97 -1.49 -22.11 18.80
N LEU A 98 -0.36 -22.17 18.08
CA LEU A 98 -0.22 -21.51 16.78
C LEU A 98 -1.23 -22.03 15.76
N ASN A 99 -1.29 -23.36 15.59
CA ASN A 99 -2.22 -24.00 14.67
C ASN A 99 -3.69 -23.66 15.01
N ALA A 100 -4.03 -23.62 16.30
CA ALA A 100 -5.37 -23.25 16.76
C ALA A 100 -5.71 -21.79 16.39
N ALA A 101 -4.80 -20.84 16.66
CA ALA A 101 -5.01 -19.43 16.32
C ALA A 101 -5.15 -19.22 14.80
N THR A 102 -4.31 -19.85 13.98
CA THR A 102 -4.42 -19.76 12.52
C THR A 102 -5.68 -20.42 11.97
N ALA A 103 -6.13 -21.53 12.57
CA ALA A 103 -7.39 -22.17 12.19
C ALA A 103 -8.60 -21.29 12.54
N THR A 104 -8.56 -20.57 13.67
CA THR A 104 -9.57 -19.57 14.01
C THR A 104 -9.62 -18.45 12.96
N LEU A 105 -8.47 -17.86 12.62
CA LEU A 105 -8.37 -16.79 11.63
C LEU A 105 -8.85 -17.22 10.23
N ALA A 106 -8.54 -18.45 9.81
CA ALA A 106 -8.99 -18.98 8.52
C ALA A 106 -10.53 -18.99 8.39
N ASN A 107 -11.24 -19.21 9.50
CA ASN A 107 -12.70 -19.24 9.56
C ASN A 107 -13.36 -17.86 9.75
N TYR A 108 -12.58 -16.80 10.04
CA TYR A 108 -13.12 -15.45 10.18
C TYR A 108 -13.38 -14.80 8.82
N PRO A 109 -14.28 -13.80 8.75
CA PRO A 109 -14.49 -13.03 7.53
C PRO A 109 -13.19 -12.39 6.99
N PRO A 110 -13.08 -12.13 5.68
CA PRO A 110 -12.00 -11.33 5.13
C PRO A 110 -12.10 -9.87 5.63
N LEU A 111 -10.97 -9.17 5.79
CA LEU A 111 -10.98 -7.74 6.10
C LEU A 111 -11.32 -6.91 4.86
N VAL A 112 -10.84 -7.33 3.68
CA VAL A 112 -11.08 -6.66 2.40
C VAL A 112 -11.62 -7.61 1.36
N PHE A 113 -12.38 -7.06 0.39
CA PHE A 113 -12.87 -7.84 -0.74
C PHE A 113 -11.85 -7.81 -1.91
N ALA A 114 -11.69 -8.94 -2.61
CA ALA A 114 -10.75 -9.06 -3.74
C ALA A 114 -10.98 -8.02 -4.85
N GLY A 115 -12.23 -7.62 -5.07
CA GLY A 115 -12.58 -6.55 -6.01
C GLY A 115 -11.97 -5.19 -5.63
N GLU A 116 -11.83 -4.90 -4.34
CA GLU A 116 -11.24 -3.63 -3.86
C GLU A 116 -9.72 -3.61 -4.10
N ALA A 117 -9.04 -4.75 -3.95
CA ALA A 117 -7.62 -4.89 -4.30
C ALA A 117 -7.38 -4.73 -5.81
N ARG A 118 -8.29 -5.23 -6.66
CA ARG A 118 -8.23 -4.99 -8.11
C ARG A 118 -8.47 -3.53 -8.48
N GLU A 119 -9.40 -2.87 -7.80
CA GLU A 119 -9.62 -1.43 -7.99
C GLU A 119 -8.35 -0.64 -7.63
N LEU A 120 -7.72 -0.95 -6.49
CA LEU A 120 -6.45 -0.33 -6.12
C LEU A 120 -5.34 -0.61 -7.15
N THR A 121 -5.28 -1.80 -7.73
CA THR A 121 -4.34 -2.11 -8.81
C THR A 121 -4.57 -1.20 -10.02
N THR A 122 -5.83 -0.95 -10.39
CA THR A 122 -6.21 -0.03 -11.47
C THR A 122 -5.81 1.41 -11.16
N GLU A 123 -6.01 1.87 -9.93
CA GLU A 123 -5.58 3.21 -9.51
C GLU A 123 -4.05 3.35 -9.52
N LEU A 124 -3.32 2.36 -9.00
CA LEU A 124 -1.85 2.33 -9.04
C LEU A 124 -1.30 2.22 -10.47
N ALA A 125 -2.05 1.61 -11.39
CA ALA A 125 -1.69 1.61 -12.80
C ALA A 125 -1.65 3.04 -13.36
N ARG A 126 -2.60 3.90 -12.96
CA ARG A 126 -2.59 5.34 -13.32
C ARG A 126 -1.38 6.05 -12.72
N VAL A 127 -1.03 5.73 -11.48
CA VAL A 127 0.18 6.27 -10.83
C VAL A 127 1.44 5.89 -11.62
N SER A 128 1.57 4.64 -12.08
CA SER A 128 2.73 4.19 -12.87
C SER A 128 2.91 4.92 -14.20
N ARG A 129 1.83 5.50 -14.75
CA ARG A 129 1.83 6.33 -15.97
C ARG A 129 1.99 7.83 -15.67
N GLY A 130 1.93 8.22 -14.40
CA GLY A 130 1.90 9.60 -13.94
C GLY A 130 0.61 10.35 -14.25
N GLU A 131 -0.50 9.62 -14.17
CA GLU A 131 -1.89 10.13 -14.27
C GLU A 131 -2.55 10.25 -12.88
N ALA A 132 -1.84 9.89 -11.82
CA ALA A 132 -2.23 9.96 -10.41
C ALA A 132 -0.98 9.98 -9.52
N PHE A 133 -1.14 10.27 -8.24
CA PHE A 133 -0.06 10.24 -7.23
C PHE A 133 -0.44 9.34 -6.05
N LEU A 134 0.51 8.59 -5.50
CA LEU A 134 0.29 7.72 -4.34
C LEU A 134 0.67 8.45 -3.04
N LEU A 135 -0.27 8.54 -2.10
CA LEU A 135 -0.03 8.92 -0.72
C LEU A 135 -0.25 7.72 0.19
N GLN A 136 0.84 7.13 0.66
CA GLN A 136 0.82 6.07 1.66
C GLN A 136 1.28 6.61 3.02
N GLY A 137 0.46 6.44 4.07
CA GLY A 137 0.73 7.06 5.37
C GLY A 137 0.02 6.40 6.53
N GLY A 138 0.59 6.50 7.73
CA GLY A 138 -0.01 6.04 8.98
C GLY A 138 1.06 5.67 10.00
N ASP A 139 0.69 4.88 11.01
CA ASP A 139 1.58 4.58 12.11
C ASP A 139 2.83 3.79 11.68
N CYS A 140 3.89 3.91 12.49
CA CYS A 140 5.02 3.01 12.39
C CYS A 140 4.52 1.60 12.71
N ALA A 141 4.14 1.35 13.97
CA ALA A 141 3.44 0.15 14.43
C ALA A 141 2.10 0.57 15.04
N GLU A 142 1.00 -0.10 14.68
CA GLU A 142 -0.23 -0.02 15.48
C GLU A 142 -0.02 -0.74 16.83
N SER A 143 -0.66 -0.23 17.88
CA SER A 143 -0.57 -0.77 19.25
C SER A 143 -1.96 -1.07 19.79
N PHE A 144 -2.10 -2.22 20.45
CA PHE A 144 -3.33 -2.63 21.11
C PHE A 144 -3.72 -1.68 22.25
N ALA A 145 -2.74 -1.02 22.87
CA ALA A 145 -2.96 -0.03 23.92
C ALA A 145 -3.44 1.32 23.36
N GLU A 146 -3.12 1.66 22.11
CA GLU A 146 -3.53 2.90 21.45
C GLU A 146 -4.82 2.74 20.61
N PHE A 147 -5.53 1.60 20.77
CA PHE A 147 -6.76 1.30 20.04
C PHE A 147 -7.92 2.19 20.51
N HIS A 148 -8.05 3.36 19.88
CA HIS A 148 -9.04 4.37 20.23
C HIS A 148 -9.60 5.07 18.97
N PRO A 149 -10.93 5.31 18.88
CA PRO A 149 -11.55 5.89 17.69
C PRO A 149 -11.00 7.27 17.30
N ASN A 150 -10.60 8.10 18.28
CA ASN A 150 -9.99 9.40 17.98
C ASN A 150 -8.64 9.26 17.27
N ASN A 151 -7.80 8.29 17.67
CA ASN A 151 -6.49 8.09 17.05
C ASN A 151 -6.66 7.69 15.58
N ILE A 152 -7.59 6.76 15.30
CA ILE A 152 -7.95 6.32 13.96
C ILE A 152 -8.47 7.51 13.13
N ARG A 153 -9.42 8.27 13.67
CA ARG A 153 -10.01 9.45 13.03
C ARG A 153 -8.97 10.50 12.71
N ASP A 154 -8.08 10.81 13.65
CA ASP A 154 -7.14 11.92 13.52
C ASP A 154 -6.02 11.56 12.54
N THR A 155 -5.53 10.31 12.53
CA THR A 155 -4.61 9.84 11.47
C THR A 155 -5.27 9.85 10.09
N PHE A 156 -6.52 9.36 9.98
CA PHE A 156 -7.30 9.44 8.74
C PHE A 156 -7.45 10.88 8.25
N ARG A 157 -7.76 11.82 9.16
CA ARG A 157 -7.88 13.25 8.89
C ARG A 157 -6.59 13.83 8.31
N VAL A 158 -5.42 13.55 8.90
CA VAL A 158 -4.14 14.07 8.36
C VAL A 158 -3.90 13.54 6.94
N ILE A 159 -4.19 12.26 6.67
CA ILE A 159 -4.06 11.71 5.32
C ILE A 159 -4.99 12.44 4.34
N LEU A 160 -6.24 12.75 4.71
CA LEU A 160 -7.15 13.53 3.88
C LEU A 160 -6.66 14.96 3.63
N GLN A 161 -6.13 15.63 4.66
CA GLN A 161 -5.56 16.97 4.52
C GLN A 161 -4.38 16.98 3.54
N MET A 162 -3.46 16.02 3.66
CA MET A 162 -2.36 15.89 2.72
C MET A 162 -2.86 15.58 1.31
N ALA A 163 -3.80 14.64 1.16
CA ALA A 163 -4.33 14.24 -0.13
C ALA A 163 -5.02 15.40 -0.87
N VAL A 164 -5.78 16.24 -0.16
CA VAL A 164 -6.48 17.37 -0.80
C VAL A 164 -5.50 18.47 -1.24
N VAL A 165 -4.45 18.74 -0.44
CA VAL A 165 -3.36 19.66 -0.83
C VAL A 165 -2.66 19.16 -2.10
N LEU A 166 -2.27 17.88 -2.12
CA LEU A 166 -1.60 17.26 -3.27
C LEU A 166 -2.49 17.26 -4.52
N THR A 167 -3.76 16.90 -4.38
CA THR A 167 -4.73 16.85 -5.48
C THR A 167 -4.97 18.24 -6.06
N PHE A 168 -5.22 19.23 -5.19
CA PHE A 168 -5.52 20.59 -5.62
C PHE A 168 -4.32 21.25 -6.30
N ALA A 169 -3.11 21.03 -5.79
CA ALA A 169 -1.90 21.56 -6.38
C ALA A 169 -1.62 20.91 -7.75
N SER A 170 -1.43 19.58 -7.77
CA SER A 170 -0.95 18.84 -8.96
C SER A 170 -1.98 18.72 -10.08
N LYS A 171 -3.27 18.86 -9.76
CA LYS A 171 -4.39 18.50 -10.64
C LYS A 171 -4.38 17.03 -11.04
N LEU A 172 -3.76 16.17 -10.21
CA LEU A 172 -3.80 14.72 -10.34
C LEU A 172 -4.64 14.12 -9.21
N PRO A 173 -5.35 13.01 -9.46
CA PRO A 173 -5.93 12.20 -8.40
C PRO A 173 -4.84 11.72 -7.42
N THR A 174 -5.15 11.75 -6.12
CA THR A 174 -4.30 11.14 -5.09
C THR A 174 -4.90 9.82 -4.60
N VAL A 175 -4.18 8.71 -4.79
CA VAL A 175 -4.51 7.39 -4.22
C VAL A 175 -4.13 7.41 -2.75
N LYS A 176 -5.08 7.12 -1.85
CA LYS A 176 -4.89 7.22 -0.40
C LYS A 176 -4.77 5.82 0.20
N LEU A 177 -3.60 5.51 0.76
CA LEU A 177 -3.28 4.20 1.28
C LEU A 177 -2.83 4.30 2.75
N GLY A 178 -3.67 3.85 3.67
CA GLY A 178 -3.39 3.84 5.10
C GLY A 178 -2.43 2.73 5.50
N ARG A 179 -1.45 3.03 6.35
CA ARG A 179 -0.74 2.05 7.19
C ARG A 179 -1.56 1.80 8.45
N MET A 180 -2.70 1.17 8.29
CA MET A 180 -3.76 1.05 9.30
C MET A 180 -4.51 -0.26 9.13
N ALA A 181 -5.11 -0.75 10.21
CA ALA A 181 -5.88 -1.98 10.26
C ALA A 181 -5.07 -3.23 9.90
N GLY A 182 -3.85 -3.35 10.42
CA GLY A 182 -3.02 -4.55 10.24
C GLY A 182 -1.53 -4.36 10.51
N GLN A 183 -1.06 -3.14 10.72
CA GLN A 183 0.35 -2.78 10.79
C GLN A 183 0.97 -3.03 12.18
N PHE A 184 0.72 -4.20 12.77
CA PHE A 184 1.17 -4.55 14.11
C PHE A 184 2.57 -5.16 14.14
N ALA A 185 2.91 -6.04 13.20
CA ALA A 185 4.17 -6.78 13.23
C ALA A 185 5.38 -5.90 12.83
N LYS A 186 6.54 -6.16 13.45
CA LYS A 186 7.77 -5.39 13.25
C LYS A 186 9.02 -6.25 13.08
N PRO A 187 9.81 -6.04 12.01
CA PRO A 187 11.11 -6.70 11.90
C PRO A 187 12.11 -6.02 12.84
N ARG A 188 13.08 -6.78 13.34
CA ARG A 188 14.09 -6.30 14.29
C ARG A 188 15.50 -6.55 13.75
N SER A 189 16.42 -5.66 14.13
CA SER A 189 17.83 -5.79 13.73
C SER A 189 18.60 -6.81 14.59
N ALA A 190 18.07 -7.15 15.76
CA ALA A 190 18.59 -8.17 16.66
C ALA A 190 17.42 -8.96 17.25
N ASP A 191 17.64 -10.23 17.58
CA ASP A 191 16.61 -11.10 18.14
C ASP A 191 16.35 -10.83 19.62
N THR A 192 17.34 -10.27 20.32
CA THR A 192 17.28 -9.87 21.73
C THR A 192 17.51 -8.37 21.89
N GLU A 193 17.13 -7.83 23.04
CA GLU A 193 17.49 -6.48 23.46
C GLU A 193 17.93 -6.49 24.93
N VAL A 194 18.92 -5.63 25.25
CA VAL A 194 19.51 -5.53 26.58
C VAL A 194 19.14 -4.19 27.20
N ILE A 195 18.46 -4.21 28.34
CA ILE A 195 18.10 -3.02 29.11
C ILE A 195 18.55 -3.24 30.55
N ASN A 196 19.35 -2.29 31.08
CA ASN A 196 19.90 -2.35 32.43
C ASN A 196 20.60 -3.68 32.77
N GLY A 197 21.30 -4.28 31.80
CA GLY A 197 22.06 -5.53 31.98
C GLY A 197 21.23 -6.81 31.89
N VAL A 198 19.91 -6.72 31.69
CA VAL A 198 19.03 -7.88 31.46
C VAL A 198 18.80 -8.03 29.95
N GLU A 199 18.98 -9.24 29.42
CA GLU A 199 18.75 -9.58 28.01
C GLU A 199 17.43 -10.35 27.86
N LEU A 200 16.52 -9.87 27.01
CA LEU A 200 15.25 -10.52 26.69
C LEU A 200 15.00 -10.53 25.17
N PRO A 201 14.10 -11.39 24.66
CA PRO A 201 13.67 -11.31 23.26
C PRO A 201 13.17 -9.91 22.91
N SER A 202 13.55 -9.42 21.73
CA SER A 202 13.10 -8.13 21.22
C SER A 202 11.57 -8.10 21.07
N TYR A 203 10.96 -6.96 21.38
CA TYR A 203 9.58 -6.68 21.00
C TYR A 203 9.42 -6.69 19.46
N ARG A 204 8.50 -7.49 18.93
CA ARG A 204 8.29 -7.71 17.49
C ARG A 204 6.93 -7.19 17.00
N GLY A 205 6.30 -6.31 17.77
CA GLY A 205 4.97 -5.81 17.47
C GLY A 205 3.88 -6.60 18.17
N ASP A 206 2.73 -5.96 18.38
CA ASP A 206 1.68 -6.49 19.25
C ASP A 206 1.03 -7.79 18.76
N ASN A 207 1.12 -8.09 17.45
CA ASN A 207 0.71 -9.38 16.89
C ASN A 207 1.62 -10.56 17.29
N VAL A 208 2.77 -10.27 17.90
CA VAL A 208 3.77 -11.28 18.29
C VAL A 208 3.89 -11.37 19.81
N ASN A 209 4.33 -10.29 20.45
CA ASN A 209 4.59 -10.24 21.90
C ASN A 209 4.29 -8.86 22.48
N ASP A 210 4.33 -8.75 23.80
CA ASP A 210 4.05 -7.51 24.51
C ASP A 210 5.28 -6.59 24.55
N ILE A 211 5.04 -5.28 24.65
CA ILE A 211 6.12 -4.30 24.75
C ILE A 211 6.82 -4.33 26.12
N ALA A 212 6.10 -4.68 27.20
CA ALA A 212 6.65 -4.67 28.54
C ALA A 212 7.94 -5.51 28.61
N PHE A 213 8.98 -4.96 29.23
CA PHE A 213 10.30 -5.59 29.30
C PHE A 213 10.37 -6.59 30.47
N THR A 214 9.57 -7.65 30.38
CA THR A 214 9.61 -8.79 31.31
C THR A 214 9.72 -10.10 30.54
N PRO A 215 10.28 -11.16 31.14
CA PRO A 215 10.41 -12.46 30.47
C PRO A 215 9.09 -12.98 29.90
N GLU A 216 8.00 -12.89 30.67
CA GLU A 216 6.68 -13.40 30.31
C GLU A 216 6.07 -12.62 29.14
N SER A 217 6.17 -11.28 29.19
CA SER A 217 5.66 -10.38 28.17
C SER A 217 6.33 -10.56 26.81
N ARG A 218 7.59 -11.02 26.80
CA ARG A 218 8.38 -11.18 25.56
C ARG A 218 8.23 -12.53 24.88
N ILE A 219 7.54 -13.48 25.51
CA ILE A 219 7.20 -14.77 24.88
C ILE A 219 6.19 -14.52 23.74
N PRO A 220 6.47 -14.97 22.51
CA PRO A 220 5.50 -14.89 21.42
C PRO A 220 4.21 -15.66 21.74
N ASP A 221 3.06 -14.99 21.58
CA ASP A 221 1.73 -15.56 21.82
C ASP A 221 0.89 -15.54 20.54
N PRO A 222 0.52 -16.70 19.96
CA PRO A 222 -0.28 -16.76 18.74
C PRO A 222 -1.67 -16.13 18.87
N GLN A 223 -2.26 -16.06 20.07
CA GLN A 223 -3.59 -15.46 20.26
C GLN A 223 -3.60 -13.96 19.98
N ARG A 224 -2.44 -13.30 20.06
CA ARG A 224 -2.28 -11.91 19.65
C ARG A 224 -2.62 -11.68 18.18
N MET A 225 -2.45 -12.66 17.30
CA MET A 225 -2.90 -12.55 15.92
C MET A 225 -4.43 -12.46 15.80
N VAL A 226 -5.17 -13.21 16.63
CA VAL A 226 -6.64 -13.18 16.67
C VAL A 226 -7.14 -11.84 17.21
N GLN A 227 -6.47 -11.31 18.24
CA GLN A 227 -6.72 -9.96 18.76
C GLN A 227 -6.43 -8.88 17.70
N GLY A 228 -5.28 -8.97 17.03
CA GLY A 228 -4.88 -8.07 15.95
C GLY A 228 -5.88 -8.04 14.79
N TYR A 229 -6.39 -9.20 14.37
CA TYR A 229 -7.50 -9.28 13.41
C TYR A 229 -8.74 -8.52 13.89
N SER A 230 -9.14 -8.71 15.15
CA SER A 230 -10.35 -8.07 15.70
C SER A 230 -10.23 -6.55 15.73
N GLN A 231 -9.06 -6.03 16.12
CA GLN A 231 -8.77 -4.59 16.08
C GLN A 231 -8.67 -4.07 14.65
N SER A 232 -8.13 -4.86 13.72
CA SER A 232 -8.08 -4.52 12.29
C SER A 232 -9.47 -4.38 11.69
N ALA A 233 -10.36 -5.34 11.98
CA ALA A 233 -11.75 -5.32 11.53
C ALA A 233 -12.51 -4.10 12.06
N ALA A 234 -12.37 -3.80 13.36
CA ALA A 234 -13.00 -2.64 13.97
C ALA A 234 -12.46 -1.31 13.41
N THR A 235 -11.14 -1.22 13.22
CA THR A 235 -10.48 -0.04 12.64
C THR A 235 -10.92 0.19 11.20
N LEU A 236 -10.91 -0.86 10.38
CA LEU A 236 -11.33 -0.78 8.98
C LEU A 236 -12.81 -0.44 8.84
N ASN A 237 -13.67 -1.01 9.70
CA ASN A 237 -15.09 -0.63 9.73
C ASN A 237 -15.28 0.86 10.00
N LEU A 238 -14.55 1.42 10.97
CA LEU A 238 -14.61 2.84 11.28
C LEU A 238 -14.04 3.71 10.14
N LEU A 239 -12.93 3.28 9.51
CA LEU A 239 -12.36 3.95 8.34
C LEU A 239 -13.35 3.98 7.16
N ARG A 240 -14.05 2.87 6.88
CA ARG A 240 -15.10 2.80 5.87
C ARG A 240 -16.23 3.78 6.17
N ALA A 241 -16.67 3.86 7.43
CA ALA A 241 -17.68 4.82 7.87
C ALA A 241 -17.24 6.28 7.69
N PHE A 242 -15.97 6.63 7.96
CA PHE A 242 -15.46 7.98 7.70
C PHE A 242 -15.31 8.28 6.19
N ALA A 243 -14.85 7.30 5.42
CA ALA A 243 -14.60 7.45 3.99
C ALA A 243 -15.88 7.68 3.16
N THR A 244 -17.01 7.05 3.54
CA THR A 244 -18.27 7.13 2.78
C THR A 244 -19.41 7.84 3.54
N GLY A 245 -19.36 7.90 4.87
CA GLY A 245 -20.42 8.47 5.72
C GLY A 245 -20.41 9.99 5.87
N GLY A 246 -19.74 10.71 4.96
CA GLY A 246 -19.76 12.17 4.89
C GLY A 246 -18.62 12.89 5.62
N TYR A 247 -17.77 12.19 6.38
CA TYR A 247 -16.60 12.81 7.01
C TYR A 247 -15.57 13.24 5.97
N ALA A 248 -15.37 12.43 4.93
CA ALA A 248 -14.47 12.70 3.80
C ALA A 248 -15.07 13.63 2.71
N ASN A 249 -16.24 14.24 2.97
CA ASN A 249 -16.86 15.18 2.04
C ASN A 249 -15.99 16.45 1.90
N LEU A 250 -15.67 16.85 0.67
CA LEU A 250 -14.81 18.00 0.40
C LEU A 250 -15.38 19.33 0.92
N HIS A 251 -16.70 19.48 1.07
CA HIS A 251 -17.30 20.65 1.72
C HIS A 251 -16.92 20.75 3.21
N GLN A 252 -16.44 19.67 3.82
CA GLN A 252 -15.98 19.65 5.21
C GLN A 252 -14.48 19.93 5.35
N VAL A 253 -13.77 20.30 4.27
CA VAL A 253 -12.31 20.48 4.26
C VAL A 253 -11.80 21.41 5.37
N HIS A 254 -12.54 22.49 5.67
CA HIS A 254 -12.21 23.41 6.77
C HIS A 254 -12.24 22.73 8.15
N LYS A 255 -13.14 21.76 8.36
CA LYS A 255 -13.29 21.00 9.62
C LYS A 255 -12.18 19.97 9.83
N TRP A 256 -11.33 19.75 8.84
CA TRP A 256 -10.17 18.87 8.99
C TRP A 256 -8.97 19.57 9.63
N THR A 257 -9.02 20.88 9.85
CA THR A 257 -7.98 21.59 10.62
C THR A 257 -7.97 21.07 12.05
N LEU A 258 -6.88 20.43 12.49
CA LEU A 258 -6.73 20.00 13.88
C LEU A 258 -6.49 21.22 14.79
N ASP A 259 -7.18 21.26 15.93
CA ASP A 259 -7.22 22.44 16.83
C ASP A 259 -5.82 22.89 17.28
N PHE A 260 -4.89 21.96 17.46
CA PHE A 260 -3.52 22.26 17.89
C PHE A 260 -2.61 22.78 16.76
N MET A 261 -3.06 22.75 15.50
CA MET A 261 -2.27 23.25 14.37
C MET A 261 -2.29 24.78 14.26
N GLY A 262 -3.24 25.48 14.89
CA GLY A 262 -3.49 26.92 14.73
C GLY A 262 -2.31 27.87 15.01
N ARG A 263 -1.16 27.37 15.49
CA ARG A 263 0.07 28.13 15.70
C ARG A 263 1.10 28.02 14.55
N SER A 264 0.86 27.16 13.55
CA SER A 264 1.79 26.93 12.44
C SER A 264 1.52 27.88 11.26
N PRO A 265 2.55 28.44 10.60
CA PRO A 265 2.38 29.15 9.32
C PRO A 265 1.64 28.32 8.26
N TRP A 266 1.78 27.00 8.31
CA TRP A 266 1.13 26.07 7.39
C TRP A 266 -0.38 25.97 7.58
N SER A 267 -0.91 26.28 8.77
CA SER A 267 -2.36 26.33 8.99
C SER A 267 -3.02 27.44 8.19
N LYS A 268 -2.36 28.60 8.07
CA LYS A 268 -2.85 29.67 7.20
C LYS A 268 -2.84 29.24 5.73
N LYS A 269 -1.72 28.67 5.25
CA LYS A 269 -1.62 28.17 3.87
C LYS A 269 -2.67 27.08 3.58
N PHE A 270 -3.00 26.24 4.55
CA PHE A 270 -4.09 25.26 4.44
C PHE A 270 -5.46 25.91 4.40
N ALA A 271 -5.73 26.92 5.24
CA ALA A 271 -6.97 27.68 5.17
C ALA A 271 -7.16 28.33 3.78
N ASP A 272 -6.11 28.96 3.24
CA ASP A 272 -6.15 29.56 1.90
C ASP A 272 -6.44 28.52 0.80
N VAL A 273 -5.90 27.29 0.91
CA VAL A 273 -6.22 26.19 -0.02
C VAL A 273 -7.65 25.69 0.17
N ALA A 274 -8.09 25.55 1.41
CA ALA A 274 -9.46 25.14 1.74
C ALA A 274 -10.49 26.13 1.19
N ASP A 275 -10.26 27.44 1.33
CA ASP A 275 -11.11 28.50 0.77
C ASP A 275 -11.23 28.36 -0.75
N ARG A 276 -10.10 28.18 -1.45
CA ARG A 276 -10.07 28.00 -2.91
C ARG A 276 -10.76 26.71 -3.38
N ILE A 277 -10.72 25.65 -2.56
CA ILE A 277 -11.48 24.43 -2.83
C ILE A 277 -12.98 24.71 -2.66
N GLY A 278 -13.37 25.42 -1.60
CA GLY A 278 -14.75 25.88 -1.40
C GLY A 278 -15.28 26.65 -2.61
N GLU A 279 -14.55 27.68 -3.05
CA GLU A 279 -14.90 28.46 -4.25
C GLU A 279 -15.04 27.59 -5.51
N SER A 280 -14.17 26.58 -5.67
CA SER A 280 -14.21 25.66 -6.81
C SER A 280 -15.44 24.75 -6.76
N LEU A 281 -15.84 24.29 -5.56
CA LEU A 281 -17.03 23.48 -5.37
C LEU A 281 -18.30 24.31 -5.59
N ASP A 282 -18.34 25.55 -5.11
CA ASP A 282 -19.46 26.48 -5.33
C ASP A 282 -19.64 26.77 -6.83
N PHE A 283 -18.53 26.93 -7.57
CA PHE A 283 -18.56 27.06 -9.02
C PHE A 283 -19.11 25.79 -9.71
N MET A 284 -18.64 24.61 -9.30
CA MET A 284 -19.14 23.34 -9.84
C MET A 284 -20.65 23.19 -9.58
N GLU A 285 -21.11 23.54 -8.38
CA GLU A 285 -22.52 23.50 -8.01
C GLU A 285 -23.35 24.48 -8.84
N ALA A 286 -22.86 25.70 -9.07
CA ALA A 286 -23.48 26.66 -9.98
C ALA A 286 -23.55 26.15 -11.44
N CYS A 287 -22.64 25.27 -11.85
CA CYS A 287 -22.69 24.56 -13.14
C CYS A 287 -23.58 23.30 -13.12
N GLY A 288 -24.26 23.00 -12.02
CA GLY A 288 -25.12 21.82 -11.86
C GLY A 288 -24.37 20.54 -11.47
N ILE A 289 -23.11 20.64 -11.06
CA ILE A 289 -22.28 19.53 -10.58
C ILE A 289 -22.16 19.63 -9.06
N ASN A 290 -22.94 18.82 -8.36
CA ASN A 290 -22.98 18.83 -6.90
C ASN A 290 -22.93 17.39 -6.34
N PRO A 291 -22.83 17.23 -5.02
CA PRO A 291 -22.71 15.91 -4.40
C PRO A 291 -23.92 14.97 -4.61
N ASP A 292 -25.10 15.48 -4.99
CA ASP A 292 -26.27 14.66 -5.35
C ASP A 292 -26.18 14.10 -6.77
N THR A 293 -25.57 14.86 -7.69
CA THR A 293 -25.33 14.45 -9.08
C THR A 293 -24.03 13.66 -9.27
N VAL A 294 -23.01 13.93 -8.45
CA VAL A 294 -21.67 13.31 -8.50
C VAL A 294 -21.30 12.80 -7.10
N PRO A 295 -21.67 11.55 -6.75
CA PRO A 295 -21.42 10.96 -5.43
C PRO A 295 -19.95 10.94 -5.01
N GLN A 296 -19.01 11.00 -5.98
CA GLN A 296 -17.57 11.09 -5.73
C GLN A 296 -17.17 12.34 -4.94
N LEU A 297 -18.03 13.37 -4.83
CA LEU A 297 -17.80 14.54 -3.98
C LEU A 297 -18.17 14.29 -2.51
N LYS A 298 -19.02 13.29 -2.21
CA LYS A 298 -19.50 12.97 -0.84
C LYS A 298 -18.56 12.09 -0.04
N GLY A 299 -17.73 11.32 -0.71
CA GLY A 299 -16.85 10.34 -0.09
C GLY A 299 -15.57 10.14 -0.87
N THR A 300 -14.71 9.27 -0.36
CA THR A 300 -13.43 8.99 -1.00
C THR A 300 -13.08 7.51 -0.84
N GLN A 301 -12.29 6.98 -1.78
CA GLN A 301 -11.72 5.65 -1.61
C GLN A 301 -10.54 5.73 -0.64
N PHE A 302 -10.50 4.83 0.33
CA PHE A 302 -9.40 4.72 1.27
C PHE A 302 -9.02 3.25 1.43
N TYR A 303 -7.77 2.95 1.14
CA TYR A 303 -7.25 1.59 1.18
C TYR A 303 -6.38 1.39 2.42
N THR A 304 -6.13 0.14 2.78
CA THR A 304 -5.29 -0.25 3.91
C THR A 304 -4.10 -1.07 3.46
N SER A 305 -3.02 -0.99 4.23
CA SER A 305 -1.77 -1.68 3.96
C SER A 305 -0.97 -1.99 5.21
N HIS A 306 -0.22 -3.08 5.16
CA HIS A 306 0.81 -3.41 6.13
C HIS A 306 1.96 -4.20 5.49
N GLU A 307 3.06 -4.31 6.23
CA GLU A 307 4.16 -5.23 5.89
C GLU A 307 3.66 -6.66 6.06
N ALA A 308 3.64 -7.43 4.98
CA ALA A 308 3.34 -8.87 5.05
C ALA A 308 4.54 -9.58 5.67
N LEU A 309 4.63 -9.52 7.01
CA LEU A 309 5.78 -10.01 7.77
C LEU A 309 5.48 -11.36 8.42
N LEU A 310 4.32 -11.46 9.07
CA LEU A 310 3.94 -12.63 9.86
C LEU A 310 3.15 -13.61 8.98
N LEU A 311 3.88 -14.39 8.18
CA LEU A 311 3.29 -15.26 7.15
C LEU A 311 2.19 -16.24 7.63
N PRO A 312 2.20 -16.78 8.87
CA PRO A 312 1.06 -17.54 9.39
C PRO A 312 -0.25 -16.73 9.45
N TYR A 313 -0.18 -15.43 9.76
CA TYR A 313 -1.33 -14.52 9.76
C TYR A 313 -1.83 -14.25 8.35
N GLU A 314 -0.90 -13.90 7.45
CA GLU A 314 -1.20 -13.60 6.04
C GLU A 314 -1.79 -14.83 5.33
N GLN A 315 -1.21 -16.02 5.52
CA GLN A 315 -1.74 -17.28 5.00
C GLN A 315 -3.16 -17.55 5.52
N ALA A 316 -3.40 -17.39 6.82
CA ALA A 316 -4.72 -17.64 7.40
C ALA A 316 -5.80 -16.69 6.84
N LEU A 317 -5.41 -15.48 6.45
CA LEU A 317 -6.32 -14.49 5.84
C LEU A 317 -6.31 -14.51 4.30
N THR A 318 -5.65 -15.47 3.67
CA THR A 318 -5.63 -15.61 2.21
C THR A 318 -6.84 -16.41 1.72
N ARG A 319 -7.64 -15.81 0.82
CA ARG A 319 -8.89 -16.36 0.31
C ARG A 319 -8.88 -16.44 -1.21
N GLN A 320 -9.56 -17.44 -1.73
CA GLN A 320 -9.83 -17.53 -3.15
C GLN A 320 -11.01 -16.64 -3.50
N ASP A 321 -10.84 -15.75 -4.47
CA ASP A 321 -11.92 -14.92 -5.00
C ASP A 321 -12.94 -15.79 -5.73
N SER A 322 -14.20 -15.73 -5.32
CA SER A 322 -15.28 -16.53 -5.89
C SER A 322 -15.56 -16.21 -7.35
N LEU A 323 -15.18 -15.01 -7.82
CA LEU A 323 -15.41 -14.58 -9.21
C LEU A 323 -14.33 -15.08 -10.17
N THR A 324 -13.07 -15.02 -9.76
CA THR A 324 -11.91 -15.28 -10.65
C THR A 324 -11.23 -16.61 -10.37
N GLY A 325 -11.36 -17.15 -9.15
CA GLY A 325 -10.57 -18.28 -8.68
C GLY A 325 -9.14 -17.91 -8.27
N ASP A 326 -8.75 -16.63 -8.37
CA ASP A 326 -7.42 -16.15 -7.96
C ASP A 326 -7.35 -16.01 -6.43
N TRP A 327 -6.15 -16.17 -5.86
CA TRP A 327 -5.92 -15.98 -4.44
C TRP A 327 -5.64 -14.52 -4.12
N TYR A 328 -6.21 -14.02 -3.03
CA TYR A 328 -5.91 -12.69 -2.48
C TYR A 328 -5.64 -12.84 -1.00
N ASP A 329 -4.60 -12.17 -0.52
CA ASP A 329 -4.49 -11.94 0.91
C ASP A 329 -5.51 -10.88 1.30
N THR A 330 -6.52 -11.30 2.06
CA THR A 330 -7.62 -10.43 2.46
C THR A 330 -7.40 -9.78 3.82
N SER A 331 -6.16 -9.81 4.33
CA SER A 331 -5.73 -9.03 5.50
C SER A 331 -5.67 -7.52 5.19
N ALA A 332 -5.32 -7.13 3.97
CA ALA A 332 -5.29 -5.73 3.53
C ALA A 332 -5.43 -5.58 2.01
N HIS A 333 -5.69 -4.36 1.56
CA HIS A 333 -5.79 -4.06 0.12
C HIS A 333 -4.44 -4.16 -0.57
N PHE A 334 -3.37 -3.73 0.11
CA PHE A 334 -2.00 -3.69 -0.40
C PHE A 334 -1.03 -4.22 0.66
N LEU A 335 -0.05 -5.00 0.25
CA LEU A 335 0.97 -5.54 1.16
C LEU A 335 2.36 -5.21 0.65
N TRP A 336 3.35 -5.05 1.55
CA TRP A 336 4.74 -4.90 1.10
C TRP A 336 5.71 -5.86 1.75
N ILE A 337 6.79 -6.13 1.02
CA ILE A 337 7.97 -6.86 1.50
C ILE A 337 8.97 -5.85 2.07
N GLY A 338 9.37 -6.08 3.33
CA GLY A 338 10.36 -5.28 4.03
C GLY A 338 11.78 -5.45 3.50
N ASP A 339 12.65 -4.50 3.85
CA ASP A 339 14.05 -4.48 3.39
C ASP A 339 14.87 -5.69 3.88
N ARG A 340 14.44 -6.30 5.00
CA ARG A 340 15.10 -7.46 5.64
C ARG A 340 14.56 -8.80 5.15
N THR A 341 13.49 -8.80 4.35
CA THR A 341 12.78 -10.00 3.90
C THR A 341 12.71 -10.12 2.37
N ARG A 342 13.34 -9.21 1.62
CA ARG A 342 13.30 -9.12 0.14
C ARG A 342 14.49 -9.73 -0.60
N PHE A 343 14.87 -10.96 -0.28
CA PHE A 343 16.01 -11.63 -0.90
C PHE A 343 15.56 -12.78 -1.81
N GLU A 344 16.44 -13.23 -2.69
CA GLU A 344 16.19 -14.36 -3.59
C GLU A 344 15.98 -15.64 -2.78
N GLY A 345 14.90 -16.40 -3.05
CA GLY A 345 14.51 -17.56 -2.25
C GLY A 345 13.76 -17.25 -0.94
N SER A 346 13.39 -15.99 -0.71
CA SER A 346 12.63 -15.57 0.47
C SER A 346 11.21 -16.14 0.49
N ALA A 347 10.80 -16.62 1.66
CA ALA A 347 9.43 -17.04 1.94
C ALA A 347 8.41 -15.89 1.72
N HIS A 348 8.81 -14.65 2.00
CA HIS A 348 7.95 -13.48 1.76
C HIS A 348 7.77 -13.22 0.27
N VAL A 349 8.82 -13.37 -0.54
CA VAL A 349 8.72 -13.26 -2.00
C VAL A 349 7.84 -14.37 -2.56
N GLU A 350 8.02 -15.60 -2.07
CA GLU A 350 7.20 -16.77 -2.44
C GLU A 350 5.73 -16.56 -2.11
N PHE A 351 5.40 -16.06 -0.92
CA PHE A 351 4.01 -15.79 -0.55
C PHE A 351 3.39 -14.72 -1.46
N LEU A 352 4.05 -13.56 -1.63
CA LEU A 352 3.48 -12.43 -2.36
C LEU A 352 3.45 -12.63 -3.88
N ARG A 353 4.20 -13.58 -4.46
CA ARG A 353 4.14 -13.83 -5.92
C ARG A 353 2.77 -14.38 -6.34
N GLY A 354 2.12 -15.17 -5.48
CA GLY A 354 0.89 -15.88 -5.83
C GLY A 354 -0.42 -15.19 -5.48
N ILE A 355 -0.42 -14.19 -4.59
CA ILE A 355 -1.61 -13.39 -4.29
C ILE A 355 -1.92 -12.38 -5.40
N GLY A 356 -3.16 -11.92 -5.53
CA GLY A 356 -3.65 -10.98 -6.54
C GLY A 356 -3.56 -9.51 -6.15
N ASN A 357 -3.30 -9.19 -4.88
CA ASN A 357 -3.19 -7.82 -4.35
C ASN A 357 -2.11 -7.00 -5.08
N PRO A 358 -2.24 -5.68 -5.26
CA PRO A 358 -1.08 -4.86 -5.55
C PRO A 358 -0.09 -4.93 -4.38
N ILE A 359 1.20 -4.98 -4.67
CA ILE A 359 2.25 -5.20 -3.68
C ILE A 359 3.38 -4.18 -3.77
N GLY A 360 4.03 -3.95 -2.64
CA GLY A 360 5.19 -3.09 -2.48
C GLY A 360 6.46 -3.88 -2.16
N MET A 361 7.61 -3.28 -2.44
CA MET A 361 8.90 -3.78 -1.97
C MET A 361 9.80 -2.61 -1.56
N LYS A 362 10.31 -2.65 -0.32
CA LYS A 362 11.30 -1.66 0.13
C LYS A 362 12.57 -1.76 -0.72
N CYS A 363 13.16 -0.65 -1.12
CA CYS A 363 14.37 -0.59 -1.93
C CYS A 363 15.40 0.25 -1.17
N GLY A 364 16.25 -0.42 -0.39
CA GLY A 364 17.33 0.22 0.37
C GLY A 364 18.68 0.24 -0.37
N PRO A 365 19.71 0.89 0.20
CA PRO A 365 21.03 1.05 -0.42
C PRO A 365 21.79 -0.23 -0.78
N SER A 366 21.39 -1.38 -0.24
CA SER A 366 22.01 -2.68 -0.52
C SER A 366 21.41 -3.42 -1.73
N LEU A 367 20.35 -2.88 -2.34
CA LEU A 367 19.69 -3.54 -3.48
C LEU A 367 20.44 -3.25 -4.78
N GLU A 368 20.93 -4.31 -5.41
CA GLU A 368 21.57 -4.24 -6.72
C GLU A 368 20.54 -4.31 -7.87
N PRO A 369 20.81 -3.67 -9.02
CA PRO A 369 19.90 -3.65 -10.16
C PRO A 369 19.47 -5.04 -10.65
N ASP A 370 20.42 -5.97 -10.83
CA ASP A 370 20.10 -7.30 -11.37
C ASP A 370 19.26 -8.14 -10.38
N ALA A 371 19.48 -7.96 -9.08
CA ALA A 371 18.67 -8.60 -8.05
C ALA A 371 17.25 -8.03 -8.05
N LEU A 372 17.09 -6.71 -8.22
CA LEU A 372 15.78 -6.07 -8.37
C LEU A 372 15.03 -6.62 -9.59
N LEU A 373 15.69 -6.76 -10.74
CA LEU A 373 15.06 -7.26 -11.95
C LEU A 373 14.57 -8.71 -11.79
N ARG A 374 15.38 -9.61 -11.20
CA ARG A 374 14.94 -10.99 -10.89
C ARG A 374 13.75 -11.04 -9.93
N LEU A 375 13.72 -10.17 -8.93
CA LEU A 375 12.58 -10.03 -8.01
C LEU A 375 11.33 -9.54 -8.76
N LEU A 376 11.46 -8.58 -9.68
CA LEU A 376 10.35 -8.09 -10.48
C LEU A 376 9.80 -9.15 -11.45
N ASP A 377 10.67 -9.95 -12.08
CA ASP A 377 10.27 -11.07 -12.93
C ASP A 377 9.50 -12.13 -12.11
N THR A 378 9.83 -12.30 -10.83
CA THR A 378 9.13 -13.22 -9.93
C THR A 378 7.79 -12.66 -9.45
N LEU A 379 7.77 -11.39 -9.02
CA LEU A 379 6.62 -10.76 -8.33
C LEU A 379 5.58 -10.17 -9.30
N ASN A 380 5.98 -9.85 -10.52
CA ASN A 380 5.13 -9.33 -11.58
C ASN A 380 5.53 -9.86 -12.97
N PRO A 381 5.54 -11.19 -13.17
CA PRO A 381 5.94 -11.81 -14.44
C PRO A 381 5.06 -11.35 -15.60
N GLY A 382 3.77 -11.10 -15.35
CA GLY A 382 2.82 -10.59 -16.34
C GLY A 382 2.98 -9.10 -16.67
N ARG A 383 3.93 -8.40 -16.04
CA ARG A 383 4.17 -6.95 -16.20
C ARG A 383 2.87 -6.14 -16.11
N VAL A 384 2.04 -6.48 -15.13
CA VAL A 384 0.77 -5.81 -14.87
C VAL A 384 1.04 -4.42 -14.30
N PRO A 385 0.65 -3.32 -14.98
CA PRO A 385 0.79 -1.98 -14.41
C PRO A 385 0.00 -1.85 -13.10
N GLY A 386 0.58 -1.17 -12.11
CA GLY A 386 -0.03 -1.00 -10.78
C GLY A 386 0.15 -2.19 -9.83
N ARG A 387 0.65 -3.35 -10.31
CA ARG A 387 0.96 -4.49 -9.44
C ARG A 387 2.14 -4.20 -8.50
N MET A 388 3.21 -3.58 -9.00
CA MET A 388 4.44 -3.37 -8.23
C MET A 388 4.64 -1.91 -7.86
N THR A 389 4.88 -1.67 -6.58
CA THR A 389 5.39 -0.39 -6.05
C THR A 389 6.80 -0.59 -5.48
N LEU A 390 7.78 0.14 -5.99
CA LEU A 390 9.14 0.18 -5.46
C LEU A 390 9.27 1.34 -4.48
N ILE A 391 9.49 1.02 -3.20
CA ILE A 391 9.46 1.97 -2.09
C ILE A 391 10.90 2.27 -1.64
N THR A 392 11.48 3.34 -2.16
CA THR A 392 12.90 3.72 -1.96
C THR A 392 13.15 4.26 -0.56
N ARG A 393 14.26 3.88 0.09
CA ARG A 393 14.61 4.33 1.45
C ARG A 393 16.12 4.46 1.67
N TYR A 394 16.76 5.35 0.94
CA TYR A 394 18.21 5.46 0.88
C TYR A 394 18.82 6.29 2.03
N GLY A 395 18.08 7.27 2.54
CA GLY A 395 18.62 8.36 3.33
C GLY A 395 19.01 9.55 2.44
N HIS A 396 18.90 10.75 3.01
CA HIS A 396 19.13 12.02 2.33
C HIS A 396 20.51 12.16 1.64
N ASP A 397 21.54 11.53 2.20
CA ASP A 397 22.93 11.61 1.75
C ASP A 397 23.27 10.61 0.63
N LYS A 398 22.39 9.63 0.39
CA LYS A 398 22.65 8.49 -0.51
C LYS A 398 21.70 8.40 -1.70
N ILE A 399 20.51 9.00 -1.60
CA ILE A 399 19.44 8.86 -2.60
C ILE A 399 19.91 9.22 -4.01
N GLU A 400 20.57 10.36 -4.20
CA GLU A 400 21.00 10.84 -5.52
C GLU A 400 22.13 10.01 -6.15
N LYS A 401 22.91 9.30 -5.31
CA LYS A 401 23.98 8.41 -5.78
C LYS A 401 23.48 6.99 -6.05
N GLY A 402 22.59 6.49 -5.20
CA GLY A 402 22.18 5.09 -5.20
C GLY A 402 20.96 4.78 -6.08
N LEU A 403 19.95 5.65 -6.10
CA LEU A 403 18.70 5.38 -6.83
C LEU A 403 18.84 5.36 -8.37
N PRO A 404 19.66 6.21 -9.03
CA PRO A 404 19.69 6.26 -10.49
C PRO A 404 19.95 4.91 -11.17
N ALA A 405 20.81 4.06 -10.60
CA ALA A 405 21.12 2.76 -11.16
C ALA A 405 19.90 1.82 -11.23
N LEU A 406 19.07 1.81 -10.18
CA LEU A 406 17.83 1.03 -10.15
C LEU A 406 16.80 1.57 -11.14
N VAL A 407 16.62 2.91 -11.18
CA VAL A 407 15.67 3.56 -12.09
C VAL A 407 16.01 3.26 -13.55
N ARG A 408 17.29 3.36 -13.93
CA ARG A 408 17.76 3.04 -15.28
C ARG A 408 17.53 1.58 -15.65
N ALA A 409 17.80 0.65 -14.74
CA ALA A 409 17.61 -0.77 -14.99
C ALA A 409 16.13 -1.11 -15.20
N VAL A 410 15.25 -0.67 -14.31
CA VAL A 410 13.81 -0.88 -14.41
C VAL A 410 13.22 -0.25 -15.68
N LYS A 411 13.66 0.98 -16.02
CA LYS A 411 13.24 1.67 -17.24
C LYS A 411 13.69 0.92 -18.49
N ARG A 412 14.94 0.46 -18.53
CA ARG A 412 15.52 -0.29 -19.66
C ARG A 412 14.76 -1.58 -19.91
N GLU A 413 14.45 -2.34 -18.86
CA GLU A 413 13.70 -3.59 -18.98
C GLU A 413 12.18 -3.38 -19.15
N GLY A 414 11.68 -2.14 -19.02
CA GLY A 414 10.27 -1.82 -19.22
C GLY A 414 9.32 -2.44 -18.20
N HIS A 415 9.71 -2.54 -16.92
CA HIS A 415 8.78 -2.97 -15.87
C HIS A 415 7.84 -1.80 -15.49
N PRO A 416 6.51 -1.99 -15.52
CA PRO A 416 5.56 -0.94 -15.16
C PRO A 416 5.37 -0.90 -13.64
N VAL A 417 6.23 -0.13 -12.97
CA VAL A 417 6.24 0.03 -11.52
C VAL A 417 5.76 1.42 -11.10
N VAL A 418 5.22 1.52 -9.89
CA VAL A 418 5.08 2.78 -9.17
C VAL A 418 6.36 3.04 -8.39
N TRP A 419 6.98 4.20 -8.54
CA TRP A 419 8.07 4.64 -7.67
C TRP A 419 7.50 5.42 -6.51
N SER A 420 7.82 5.01 -5.28
CA SER A 420 7.42 5.70 -4.05
C SER A 420 8.66 5.99 -3.19
N CYS A 421 8.68 7.14 -2.55
CA CYS A 421 9.76 7.53 -1.62
C CYS A 421 9.33 7.29 -0.17
N ASP A 422 10.11 6.51 0.56
CA ASP A 422 10.07 6.39 2.02
C ASP A 422 11.23 7.21 2.61
N PRO A 423 11.02 8.50 2.90
CA PRO A 423 12.06 9.38 3.41
C PRO A 423 12.30 9.22 4.92
N MET A 424 11.68 8.20 5.54
CA MET A 424 11.66 8.06 7.00
C MET A 424 12.73 7.08 7.45
N HIS A 425 12.69 5.85 6.91
CA HIS A 425 13.51 4.74 7.42
C HIS A 425 15.00 4.89 7.10
N GLY A 426 15.38 5.73 6.14
CA GLY A 426 16.77 6.05 5.81
C GLY A 426 17.40 7.11 6.72
N ASN A 427 16.60 7.87 7.47
CA ASN A 427 17.03 9.11 8.16
C ASN A 427 16.93 9.05 9.69
N VAL A 428 16.89 7.85 10.29
CA VAL A 428 16.87 7.68 11.75
C VAL A 428 18.23 8.04 12.36
N VAL A 429 18.22 8.84 13.42
CA VAL A 429 19.38 9.14 14.26
C VAL A 429 19.05 8.88 15.73
N LYS A 430 20.08 8.73 16.57
CA LYS A 430 19.93 8.68 18.02
C LYS A 430 20.31 10.05 18.60
N ALA A 431 19.36 10.71 19.26
CA ALA A 431 19.56 11.99 19.94
C ALA A 431 20.42 11.83 21.21
N ALA A 432 20.93 12.94 21.75
CA ALA A 432 21.83 12.92 22.91
C ALA A 432 21.15 12.36 24.18
N ASN A 433 19.83 12.54 24.30
CA ASN A 433 18.99 12.01 25.37
C ASN A 433 18.64 10.52 25.22
N GLY A 434 19.13 9.85 24.17
CA GLY A 434 18.95 8.41 23.95
C GLY A 434 17.73 8.05 23.09
N TYR A 435 16.81 8.97 22.83
CA TYR A 435 15.68 8.74 21.93
C TYR A 435 16.15 8.58 20.49
N LYS A 436 15.45 7.74 19.73
CA LYS A 436 15.54 7.79 18.27
C LYS A 436 14.74 9.00 17.80
N THR A 437 15.23 9.71 16.79
CA THR A 437 14.48 10.77 16.13
C THR A 437 14.81 10.78 14.63
N ARG A 438 14.08 11.58 13.86
CA ARG A 438 14.32 11.82 12.43
C ARG A 438 14.29 13.33 12.22
N PRO A 439 15.40 13.97 11.82
CA PRO A 439 15.38 15.39 11.51
C PRO A 439 14.52 15.65 10.28
N PHE A 440 13.52 16.51 10.39
CA PHE A 440 12.59 16.83 9.32
C PHE A 440 13.28 17.32 8.04
N GLU A 441 14.37 18.08 8.18
CA GLU A 441 15.15 18.53 7.02
C GLU A 441 15.79 17.37 6.24
N ARG A 442 16.20 16.29 6.91
CA ARG A 442 16.72 15.09 6.22
C ARG A 442 15.62 14.35 5.48
N ILE A 443 14.43 14.28 6.08
CA ILE A 443 13.24 13.71 5.43
C ILE A 443 12.96 14.49 4.14
N LEU A 444 12.93 15.82 4.21
CA LEU A 444 12.72 16.67 3.03
C LEU A 444 13.83 16.55 1.99
N ALA A 445 15.09 16.51 2.42
CA ALA A 445 16.24 16.38 1.51
C ALA A 445 16.20 15.06 0.72
N GLU A 446 15.78 13.95 1.35
CA GLU A 446 15.59 12.68 0.63
C GLU A 446 14.46 12.77 -0.41
N VAL A 447 13.34 13.41 -0.06
CA VAL A 447 12.24 13.66 -1.01
C VAL A 447 12.73 14.52 -2.19
N ARG A 448 13.46 15.61 -1.94
CA ARG A 448 14.02 16.45 -3.01
C ARG A 448 14.94 15.65 -3.94
N GLY A 449 15.83 14.84 -3.37
CA GLY A 449 16.72 13.98 -4.13
C GLY A 449 15.95 12.93 -4.96
N PHE A 450 14.89 12.34 -4.42
CA PHE A 450 14.02 11.41 -5.15
C PHE A 450 13.39 12.06 -6.39
N PHE A 451 12.78 13.25 -6.25
CA PHE A 451 12.22 14.00 -7.38
C PHE A 451 13.31 14.41 -8.39
N ALA A 452 14.50 14.81 -7.92
CA ALA A 452 15.62 15.18 -8.78
C ALA A 452 16.11 14.00 -9.63
N VAL A 453 16.24 12.81 -9.04
CA VAL A 453 16.62 11.59 -9.76
C VAL A 453 15.57 11.25 -10.83
N HIS A 454 14.28 11.23 -10.48
CA HIS A 454 13.24 10.89 -11.45
C HIS A 454 13.18 11.87 -12.62
N ARG A 455 13.36 13.16 -12.36
CA ARG A 455 13.47 14.20 -13.39
C ARG A 455 14.67 13.97 -14.30
N ALA A 456 15.85 13.72 -13.73
CA ALA A 456 17.07 13.48 -14.49
C ALA A 456 16.99 12.22 -15.36
N GLU A 457 16.34 11.17 -14.85
CA GLU A 457 16.17 9.90 -15.57
C GLU A 457 14.95 9.88 -16.51
N GLY A 458 14.15 10.95 -16.55
CA GLY A 458 12.93 11.05 -17.35
C GLY A 458 11.91 9.96 -16.99
N THR A 459 11.65 9.80 -15.69
CA THR A 459 10.67 8.89 -15.10
C THR A 459 9.78 9.67 -14.14
N PHE A 460 8.71 9.05 -13.62
CA PHE A 460 7.74 9.74 -12.76
C PHE A 460 7.96 9.41 -11.28
N ALA A 461 8.10 10.45 -10.45
CA ALA A 461 8.10 10.34 -8.99
C ALA A 461 6.67 10.08 -8.49
N GLY A 462 6.29 8.80 -8.40
CA GLY A 462 4.89 8.38 -8.31
C GLY A 462 4.21 8.51 -6.95
N GLY A 463 4.95 8.62 -5.85
CA GLY A 463 4.33 8.67 -4.53
C GLY A 463 5.28 8.86 -3.36
N ILE A 464 4.67 8.93 -2.18
CA ILE A 464 5.32 9.01 -0.88
C ILE A 464 4.79 7.92 0.06
N HIS A 465 5.67 7.41 0.91
CA HIS A 465 5.39 6.47 1.99
C HIS A 465 5.93 7.07 3.30
N ALA A 466 5.05 7.65 4.12
CA ALA A 466 5.45 8.32 5.36
C ALA A 466 4.90 7.62 6.61
N GLU A 467 5.65 7.71 7.71
CA GLU A 467 5.16 7.34 9.04
C GLU A 467 4.69 8.61 9.74
N MET A 468 3.41 8.66 10.08
CA MET A 468 2.73 9.88 10.54
C MET A 468 1.59 9.54 11.49
N THR A 469 1.20 10.52 12.31
CA THR A 469 0.07 10.40 13.22
C THR A 469 -0.71 11.71 13.32
N GLY A 470 -2.02 11.60 13.51
CA GLY A 470 -2.89 12.74 13.86
C GLY A 470 -2.75 13.20 15.30
N GLN A 471 -2.02 12.45 16.14
CA GLN A 471 -1.74 12.82 17.51
C GLN A 471 -0.72 13.98 17.57
N ASN A 472 -0.83 14.80 18.61
CA ASN A 472 0.09 15.92 18.84
C ASN A 472 1.38 15.43 19.52
N VAL A 473 2.24 14.75 18.76
CA VAL A 473 3.49 14.14 19.26
C VAL A 473 4.74 14.96 18.96
N THR A 474 5.80 14.71 19.74
CA THR A 474 7.15 15.29 19.56
C THR A 474 8.16 14.17 19.29
N GLU A 475 8.08 13.56 18.11
CA GLU A 475 8.89 12.38 17.76
C GLU A 475 9.99 12.71 16.73
N CYS A 476 9.66 13.46 15.66
CA CYS A 476 10.63 13.97 14.69
C CYS A 476 11.07 15.39 15.05
N THR A 477 12.37 15.67 14.97
CA THR A 477 12.95 16.99 15.25
C THR A 477 12.78 17.96 14.07
N GLY A 478 12.72 19.26 14.34
CA GLY A 478 12.56 20.32 13.34
C GLY A 478 11.12 20.49 12.83
N GLY A 479 10.99 20.95 11.58
CA GLY A 479 9.73 21.43 11.00
C GLY A 479 9.34 22.82 11.51
N ALA A 480 8.24 23.36 11.02
CA ALA A 480 7.80 24.72 11.35
C ALA A 480 7.46 24.98 12.82
N ILE A 481 7.27 23.93 13.62
CA ILE A 481 7.01 24.02 15.07
C ILE A 481 8.33 23.96 15.88
N ASP A 482 9.47 23.72 15.21
CA ASP A 482 10.81 23.62 15.78
C ASP A 482 10.91 22.64 16.96
N VAL A 483 10.56 21.38 16.71
CA VAL A 483 10.68 20.30 17.71
C VAL A 483 12.17 20.08 18.00
N THR A 484 12.60 20.39 19.21
CA THR A 484 13.98 20.24 19.69
C THR A 484 14.22 18.86 20.30
N GLU A 485 15.49 18.45 20.43
CA GLU A 485 15.82 17.20 21.13
C GLU A 485 15.28 17.18 22.57
N GLN A 486 15.28 18.33 23.26
CA GLN A 486 14.74 18.45 24.62
C GLN A 486 13.23 18.17 24.65
N SER A 487 12.48 18.69 23.67
CA SER A 487 11.03 18.51 23.59
C SER A 487 10.58 17.10 23.21
N LEU A 488 11.50 16.22 22.80
CA LEU A 488 11.16 14.83 22.50
C LEU A 488 10.50 14.15 23.71
N ALA A 489 11.01 14.42 24.92
CA ALA A 489 10.49 13.80 26.14
C ALA A 489 9.05 14.21 26.49
N ASP A 490 8.52 15.28 25.89
CA ASP A 490 7.20 15.82 26.22
C ASP A 490 6.07 14.85 25.81
N ARG A 491 6.16 14.29 24.60
CA ARG A 491 5.09 13.48 23.96
C ARG A 491 5.66 12.45 22.98
N TYR A 492 6.66 11.68 23.41
CA TYR A 492 7.19 10.54 22.66
C TYR A 492 6.32 9.30 22.90
N HIS A 493 5.37 9.02 22.00
CA HIS A 493 4.40 7.94 22.18
C HIS A 493 4.71 6.68 21.35
N THR A 494 5.53 6.81 20.30
CA THR A 494 5.91 5.64 19.50
C THR A 494 6.82 4.67 20.27
N HIS A 495 6.57 3.39 20.03
CA HIS A 495 7.34 2.28 20.56
C HIS A 495 8.33 1.69 19.56
N CYS A 496 8.28 2.16 18.31
CA CYS A 496 9.14 1.70 17.24
C CYS A 496 9.97 2.87 16.71
N ASP A 497 9.57 3.45 15.57
CA ASP A 497 10.26 4.58 14.99
C ASP A 497 9.45 5.90 15.11
N PRO A 498 10.15 7.06 15.14
CA PRO A 498 9.55 8.40 15.19
C PRO A 498 8.61 8.74 14.04
N ARG A 499 7.38 9.16 14.33
CA ARG A 499 6.38 9.57 13.33
C ARG A 499 6.41 11.09 13.10
N LEU A 500 6.01 11.52 11.91
CA LEU A 500 5.65 12.92 11.68
C LEU A 500 4.37 13.23 12.45
N ASN A 501 4.35 14.34 13.17
CA ASN A 501 3.08 14.87 13.70
C ASN A 501 2.25 15.51 12.58
N ALA A 502 1.01 15.90 12.88
CA ALA A 502 0.11 16.52 11.91
C ALA A 502 0.68 17.80 11.26
N GLY A 503 1.40 18.63 12.03
CA GLY A 503 2.02 19.86 11.53
C GLY A 503 3.11 19.59 10.49
N GLN A 504 4.04 18.70 10.83
CA GLN A 504 5.11 18.27 9.93
C GLN A 504 4.57 17.51 8.71
N SER A 505 3.51 16.73 8.87
CA SER A 505 2.85 16.01 7.77
C SER A 505 2.22 16.97 6.76
N LEU A 506 1.54 18.02 7.24
CA LEU A 506 0.97 19.04 6.38
C LEU A 506 2.06 19.87 5.69
N GLU A 507 3.12 20.23 6.40
CA GLU A 507 4.30 20.89 5.83
C GLU A 507 4.91 20.07 4.69
N LEU A 508 5.10 18.76 4.91
CA LEU A 508 5.56 17.84 3.88
C LEU A 508 4.62 17.83 2.67
N ALA A 509 3.31 17.81 2.86
CA ALA A 509 2.35 17.83 1.75
C ALA A 509 2.44 19.09 0.89
N PHE A 510 2.63 20.27 1.49
CA PHE A 510 2.81 21.51 0.73
C PHE A 510 4.11 21.52 -0.08
N LEU A 511 5.19 21.00 0.49
CA LEU A 511 6.47 20.92 -0.20
C LEU A 511 6.44 19.88 -1.34
N LEU A 512 5.78 18.74 -1.12
CA LEU A 512 5.50 17.75 -2.17
C LEU A 512 4.63 18.34 -3.29
N ALA A 513 3.60 19.10 -2.95
CA ALA A 513 2.74 19.79 -3.91
C ALA A 513 3.53 20.74 -4.82
N GLU A 514 4.49 21.50 -4.28
CA GLU A 514 5.38 22.37 -5.06
C GLU A 514 6.27 21.58 -6.01
N MET A 515 6.87 20.47 -5.54
CA MET A 515 7.73 19.61 -6.35
C MET A 515 6.96 18.91 -7.48
N LEU A 516 5.77 18.38 -7.17
CA LEU A 516 4.91 17.70 -8.13
C LEU A 516 4.37 18.68 -9.19
N ASN A 517 4.05 19.92 -8.80
CA ASN A 517 3.66 20.97 -9.76
C ASN A 517 4.77 21.29 -10.76
N ALA A 518 6.01 21.40 -10.30
CA ALA A 518 7.14 21.63 -11.18
C ALA A 518 7.32 20.47 -12.17
N GLU A 519 7.20 19.22 -11.70
CA GLU A 519 7.30 18.03 -12.54
C GLU A 519 6.18 17.98 -13.60
N MET A 520 4.94 18.26 -13.21
CA MET A 520 3.81 18.29 -14.15
C MET A 520 3.92 19.41 -15.16
N ALA A 521 4.48 20.57 -14.79
CA ALA A 521 4.74 21.65 -15.74
C ALA A 521 5.77 21.24 -16.81
N GLU A 522 6.87 20.62 -16.41
CA GLU A 522 7.89 20.14 -17.36
C GLU A 522 7.35 19.02 -18.27
N ARG A 523 6.54 18.10 -17.74
CA ARG A 523 5.90 17.05 -18.56
C ARG A 523 4.92 17.65 -19.59
N ARG A 524 4.15 18.66 -19.22
CA ARG A 524 3.25 19.37 -20.16
C ARG A 524 4.05 20.07 -21.26
N LYS A 525 5.19 20.69 -20.93
CA LYS A 525 6.08 21.29 -21.93
C LYS A 525 6.68 20.27 -22.89
N ALA A 526 7.04 19.08 -22.40
CA ALA A 526 7.60 18.02 -23.24
C ALA A 526 6.57 17.33 -24.15
N ALA A 527 5.28 17.41 -23.80
CA ALA A 527 4.18 16.83 -24.57
C ALA A 527 3.56 17.79 -25.60
N ALA A 528 3.79 19.09 -25.46
CA ALA A 528 3.39 20.15 -26.40
C ALA A 528 4.46 20.32 -27.48
#